data_AF-C5M0K0-F1
#
_entry.id   AF-C5M0K0-F1
#
_cell.length_a   1.000
_cell.length_b   1.000
_cell.length_c   1.000
_cell.angle_alpha   90.00
_cell.angle_beta   90.00
_cell.angle_gamma   90.00
#
_symmetry.space_group_name_H-M   'P 1'
#
loop_
_entity.id
_entity.type
_entity.pdbx_description
1 polymer ?
#
loop_
_entity_poly.entity_id
_entity_poly.type
_entity_poly.pdbx_seq_one_letter_code
_entity_poly.pdbx_strand_id
1 'polypeptide(L)' 'AHPPIHPVQLAGPGSQIPLQGEQWRVYELITRHFLACVAPDAIGAESKIEVTVGDEMFHATGLTVVEENWLEV' A
#
# COMPACT_ATOMS: atom_id res chain seq x y z
N ALA A 1 14.99 -0.92 -22.99
CA ALA A 1 14.16 -1.11 -21.78
C ALA A 1 15.10 -1.18 -20.56
N HIS A 2 14.69 -0.66 -19.40
CA HIS A 2 15.47 -0.74 -18.14
C HIS A 2 14.62 -1.37 -17.03
N PRO A 3 15.24 -2.07 -16.06
CA PRO A 3 14.54 -2.57 -14.86
C PRO A 3 13.85 -1.43 -14.10
N PRO A 4 12.76 -1.65 -13.36
CA PRO A 4 12.15 -0.61 -12.53
C PRO A 4 13.15 0.04 -11.56
N ILE A 5 12.86 1.26 -11.11
CA ILE A 5 13.67 1.93 -10.08
C ILE A 5 13.45 1.20 -8.75
N HIS A 6 14.54 0.74 -8.12
CA HIS A 6 14.51 -0.06 -6.90
C HIS A 6 15.72 0.26 -6.00
N PRO A 7 15.65 0.00 -4.69
CA PRO A 7 16.79 0.18 -3.80
C PRO A 7 17.89 -0.85 -4.10
N VAL A 8 19.14 -0.41 -4.15
CA VAL A 8 20.32 -1.27 -4.43
C VAL A 8 21.24 -1.44 -3.22
N GLN A 9 21.18 -0.52 -2.25
CA GLN A 9 21.97 -0.54 -1.02
C GLN A 9 21.18 0.17 0.08
N LEU A 10 21.37 -0.29 1.33
CA LEU A 10 20.83 0.38 2.51
C LEU A 10 21.33 1.82 2.61
N ALA A 11 20.40 2.77 2.51
CA ALA A 11 20.64 4.19 2.69
C ALA A 11 19.61 4.78 3.67
N GLY A 12 19.97 5.86 4.36
CA GLY A 12 19.10 6.50 5.36
C GLY A 12 19.81 6.88 6.66
N PRO A 13 19.08 7.48 7.61
CA PRO A 13 19.63 7.90 8.90
C PRO A 13 20.31 6.73 9.62
N GLY A 14 21.57 6.89 9.99
CA GLY A 14 22.35 5.86 10.69
C GLY A 14 22.93 4.74 9.81
N SER A 15 22.77 4.80 8.48
CA SER A 15 23.42 3.88 7.54
C SER A 15 24.78 4.42 7.03
N GLN A 16 25.48 3.60 6.24
CA GLN A 16 26.73 4.02 5.55
C GLN A 16 26.49 5.15 4.52
N ILE A 17 25.25 5.29 4.02
CA ILE A 17 24.84 6.38 3.12
C ILE A 17 23.80 7.22 3.85
N PRO A 18 24.22 8.24 4.62
CA PRO A 18 23.32 8.99 5.49
C PRO A 18 22.47 9.98 4.69
N LEU A 19 21.36 9.49 4.11
CA LEU A 19 20.37 10.34 3.45
C LEU A 19 19.52 11.08 4.48
N GLN A 20 19.17 12.33 4.15
CA GLN A 20 18.37 13.21 5.00
C GLN A 20 17.39 14.03 4.14
N GLY A 21 16.39 14.64 4.78
CA GLY A 21 15.42 15.51 4.10
C GLY A 21 14.75 14.82 2.91
N GLU A 22 14.70 15.51 1.76
CA GLU A 22 14.05 15.00 0.55
C GLU A 22 14.71 13.74 -0.03
N GLN A 23 16.02 13.59 0.10
CA GLN A 23 16.71 12.41 -0.42
C GLN A 23 16.28 11.15 0.35
N TRP A 24 16.09 11.27 1.66
CA TRP A 24 15.54 10.19 2.48
C TRP A 24 14.08 9.91 2.10
N ARG A 25 13.23 10.93 1.97
CA ARG A 25 11.80 10.75 1.60
C ARG A 25 11.63 10.03 0.27
N VAL A 26 12.46 10.37 -0.73
CA VAL A 26 12.43 9.70 -2.04
C VAL A 26 12.92 8.26 -1.93
N TYR A 27 14.03 8.02 -1.22
CA TYR A 27 14.55 6.66 -1.03
C TYR A 27 13.56 5.77 -0.27
N GLU A 28 12.94 6.28 0.79
CA GLU A 28 11.91 5.60 1.59
C GLU A 28 10.71 5.23 0.71
N LEU A 29 10.18 6.17 -0.08
CA LEU A 29 9.08 5.91 -1.01
C LEU A 29 9.40 4.78 -2.01
N ILE A 30 10.58 4.84 -2.64
CA ILE A 30 11.02 3.83 -3.60
C ILE A 30 11.16 2.47 -2.92
N THR A 31 11.73 2.45 -1.71
CA THR A 31 11.97 1.21 -0.96
C THR A 31 10.66 0.58 -0.51
N ARG A 32 9.73 1.36 0.06
CA ARG A 32 8.40 0.88 0.46
C ARG A 32 7.62 0.35 -0.74
N HIS A 33 7.65 1.05 -1.87
CA HIS A 33 7.00 0.58 -3.09
C HIS A 33 7.60 -0.74 -3.59
N PHE A 34 8.93 -0.87 -3.64
CA PHE A 34 9.58 -2.10 -4.05
C PHE A 34 9.23 -3.27 -3.13
N LEU A 35 9.26 -3.07 -1.81
CA LEU A 35 8.90 -4.09 -0.82
C LEU A 35 7.42 -4.48 -0.89
N ALA A 36 6.53 -3.52 -1.11
CA ALA A 36 5.10 -3.76 -1.31
C ALA A 36 4.84 -4.60 -2.58
N CYS A 37 5.59 -4.38 -3.66
CA CYS A 37 5.44 -5.16 -4.91
C CYS A 37 5.86 -6.63 -4.79
N VAL A 38 6.68 -6.98 -3.80
CA VAL A 38 7.10 -8.37 -3.53
C VAL A 38 6.38 -8.98 -2.32
N ALA A 39 5.54 -8.19 -1.64
CA ALA A 39 4.70 -8.65 -0.56
C ALA A 39 3.43 -9.33 -1.10
N PRO A 40 2.74 -10.15 -0.28
CA PRO A 40 1.43 -10.71 -0.66
C PRO A 40 0.37 -9.63 -0.90
N ASP A 41 -0.70 -10.01 -1.60
CA ASP A 41 -1.86 -9.16 -1.81
C ASP A 41 -2.60 -8.89 -0.49
N ALA A 42 -3.07 -7.67 -0.28
CA ALA A 42 -3.98 -7.36 0.82
C ALA A 42 -5.31 -8.11 0.62
N ILE A 43 -5.86 -8.67 1.69
CA ILE A 43 -7.13 -9.39 1.68
C ILE A 43 -8.20 -8.53 2.32
N GLY A 44 -9.26 -8.21 1.57
CA GLY A 44 -10.42 -7.46 2.04
C GLY A 44 -11.71 -8.25 1.92
N ALA A 45 -12.63 -8.03 2.86
CA ALA A 45 -13.98 -8.56 2.85
C ALA A 45 -14.98 -7.43 2.56
N GLU A 46 -15.58 -7.45 1.38
CA GLU A 46 -16.64 -6.51 1.00
C GLU A 46 -18.01 -7.08 1.41
N SER A 47 -18.84 -6.23 2.02
CA SER A 47 -20.24 -6.48 2.33
C SER A 47 -21.11 -5.50 1.55
N LYS A 48 -22.03 -6.03 0.75
CA LYS A 48 -23.03 -5.24 0.02
C LYS A 48 -24.42 -5.55 0.57
N ILE A 49 -25.15 -4.49 0.90
CA ILE A 49 -26.53 -4.57 1.40
C ILE A 49 -27.41 -3.82 0.40
N GLU A 50 -28.49 -4.47 -0.01
CA GLU A 50 -29.54 -3.87 -0.84
C GLU A 50 -30.85 -3.89 -0.04
N VAL A 51 -31.55 -2.75 0.00
CA VAL A 51 -32.78 -2.56 0.78
C VAL A 51 -33.84 -1.92 -0.08
N THR A 52 -35.05 -2.49 -0.07
CA THR A 52 -36.22 -1.89 -0.71
C THR A 52 -37.10 -1.25 0.35
N VAL A 53 -37.46 0.02 0.15
CA VAL A 53 -38.37 0.78 1.03
C VAL A 53 -39.49 1.34 0.18
N GLY A 54 -40.68 0.74 0.27
CA GLY A 54 -41.77 1.05 -0.67
C GLY A 54 -41.37 0.67 -2.10
N ASP A 55 -41.43 1.65 -3.02
CA ASP A 55 -41.04 1.50 -4.42
C ASP A 55 -39.58 1.93 -4.69
N GLU A 56 -38.83 2.33 -3.65
CA GLU A 56 -37.45 2.81 -3.77
C GLU A 56 -36.44 1.72 -3.37
N MET A 57 -35.30 1.69 -4.08
CA MET A 57 -34.18 0.80 -3.77
C MET A 57 -32.97 1.58 -3.30
N PHE A 58 -32.36 1.10 -2.22
CA PHE A 58 -31.16 1.63 -1.60
C PHE A 58 -30.07 0.55 -1.60
N HIS A 59 -28.81 0.98 -1.65
CA HIS A 59 -27.69 0.08 -1.45
C HIS A 59 -26.63 0.74 -0.56
N ALA A 60 -25.90 -0.10 0.17
CA ALA A 60 -24.73 0.29 0.92
C ALA A 60 -23.63 -0.76 0.71
N THR A 61 -22.39 -0.32 0.66
CA THR A 61 -21.21 -1.18 0.61
C THR A 61 -20.26 -0.84 1.75
N GLY A 62 -19.60 -1.85 2.29
CA GLY A 62 -18.56 -1.70 3.31
C GLY A 62 -17.42 -2.68 3.05
N LEU A 63 -16.18 -2.22 3.25
CA LEU A 63 -14.97 -3.04 3.08
C LEU A 63 -14.26 -3.14 4.42
N THR A 64 -13.94 -4.35 4.86
CA THR A 64 -13.09 -4.61 6.03
C THR A 64 -11.79 -5.25 5.57
N VAL A 65 -10.64 -4.70 5.96
CA VAL A 65 -9.33 -5.33 5.69
C VAL A 65 -9.16 -6.50 6.66
N VAL A 66 -8.91 -7.69 6.10
CA VAL A 66 -8.68 -8.94 6.84
C VAL A 66 -7.18 -9.19 6.99
N GLU A 67 -6.41 -8.93 5.94
CA GLU A 67 -4.95 -8.98 5.94
C GLU A 67 -4.40 -7.75 5.22
N GLU A 68 -3.54 -6.98 5.88
CA GLU A 68 -2.98 -5.75 5.30
C GLU A 68 -1.90 -6.04 4.25
N ASN A 69 -1.02 -7.01 4.51
CA ASN A 69 0.07 -7.43 3.62
C ASN A 69 0.81 -6.21 3.02
N TRP A 70 0.77 -6.00 1.69
CA TRP A 70 1.46 -4.84 1.08
C TRP A 70 1.01 -3.46 1.62
N LEU A 71 -0.17 -3.35 2.25
CA LEU A 71 -0.66 -2.11 2.87
C LEU A 71 0.10 -1.72 4.15
N GLU A 72 0.74 -2.68 4.82
CA GLU A 72 1.50 -2.43 6.07
C GLU A 72 2.90 -1.86 5.78
N VAL A 73 3.45 -2.15 4.59
CA VAL A 73 4.80 -1.77 4.16
C VAL A 73 5.00 -0.26 4.10
#